data_AF-A0A518CKP9-F1
#
_entry.id   AF-A0A518CKP9-F1
#
_cell.length_a   1.000
_cell.length_b   1.000
_cell.length_c   1.000
_cell.angle_alpha   90.00
_cell.angle_beta   90.00
_cell.angle_gamma   90.00
#
_symmetry.space_group_name_H-M   'P 1'
#
loop_
_entity.id
_entity.type
_entity.pdbx_description
1 polymer ?
#
loop_
_entity_poly.entity_id
_entity_poly.type
_entity_poly.pdbx_seq_one_letter_code
_entity_poly.pdbx_strand_id
1 'polypeptide(L)'
;MKLVDQETANSIAIDYATQKGETIVNCQRIQHISKEEYDREVGPPHTHGNYLVELTIIRDYSPDKCNPVEQMLPVLVNDVTREATIMTQL
;
A
#
# COMPACT_ATOMS: atom_id res chain seq x y z
N MET A 1 18.36 -7.74 12.88
CA MET A 1 17.52 -7.32 11.75
C MET A 1 16.85 -6.02 12.17
N LYS A 2 16.92 -4.95 11.37
CA LYS A 2 16.21 -3.70 11.69
C LYS A 2 14.80 -3.79 11.12
N LEU A 3 13.80 -3.46 11.94
CA LEU A 3 12.42 -3.31 11.47
C LEU A 3 12.35 -2.16 10.47
N VAL A 4 11.43 -2.27 9.51
CA VAL A 4 11.08 -1.19 8.58
C VAL A 4 10.47 -0.03 9.38
N ASP A 5 10.97 1.18 9.16
CA ASP A 5 10.34 2.41 9.64
C ASP A 5 9.28 2.93 8.66
N GLN A 6 8.53 3.95 9.06
CA GLN A 6 7.46 4.52 8.22
C GLN A 6 7.96 5.02 6.86
N GLU A 7 9.16 5.62 6.81
CA GLU A 7 9.75 6.12 5.56
C GLU A 7 10.07 4.97 4.61
N THR A 8 10.71 3.92 5.13
CA THR A 8 11.01 2.71 4.37
C THR A 8 9.74 1.99 3.92
N ALA A 9 8.69 1.95 4.75
CA ALA A 9 7.40 1.35 4.38
C ALA A 9 6.76 2.11 3.21
N ASN A 10 6.80 3.44 3.23
CA ASN A 10 6.31 4.28 2.15
C ASN A 10 7.06 4.01 0.84
N SER A 11 8.40 3.99 0.88
CA SER A 11 9.22 3.69 -0.31
C SER A 11 8.90 2.32 -0.90
N ILE A 12 8.79 1.29 -0.06
CA ILE A 12 8.43 -0.07 -0.50
C ILE A 12 7.06 -0.08 -1.17
N ALA A 13 6.07 0.60 -0.59
CA ALA A 13 4.72 0.66 -1.13
C ALA A 13 4.67 1.38 -2.48
N ILE A 14 5.34 2.52 -2.61
CA ILE A 14 5.44 3.29 -3.86
C ILE A 14 6.13 2.47 -4.95
N ASP A 15 7.27 1.85 -4.62
CA ASP A 15 8.02 1.01 -5.57
C ASP A 15 7.15 -0.15 -6.06
N TYR A 16 6.47 -0.83 -5.15
CA TYR A 16 5.61 -1.95 -5.48
C TYR A 16 4.42 -1.54 -6.36
N ALA A 17 3.71 -0.48 -6.00
CA ALA A 17 2.56 0.01 -6.77
C ALA A 17 2.99 0.50 -8.18
N THR A 18 4.15 1.17 -8.27
CA THR A 18 4.75 1.57 -9.55
C THR A 18 5.10 0.36 -10.42
N GLN A 19 5.65 -0.71 -9.84
CA GLN A 19 5.92 -1.97 -10.56
C GLN A 19 4.64 -2.65 -11.08
N LYS A 20 3.49 -2.40 -10.44
CA LYS A 20 2.18 -2.88 -10.91
C LYS A 20 1.57 -1.98 -12.00
N GLY A 21 2.26 -0.90 -12.39
CA GLY A 21 1.81 0.03 -13.42
C GLY A 21 0.91 1.15 -12.89
N GLU A 22 0.80 1.30 -11.57
CA GLU A 22 0.00 2.36 -10.96
C GLU A 22 0.78 3.69 -10.99
N THR A 23 0.09 4.79 -11.32
CA THR A 23 0.68 6.14 -11.28
C THR A 23 0.38 6.78 -9.94
N ILE A 24 1.40 6.91 -9.08
CA ILE A 24 1.25 7.44 -7.73
C ILE A 24 1.28 8.97 -7.73
N VAL A 25 0.30 9.59 -7.09
CA VAL A 25 0.21 11.04 -6.90
C VAL A 25 0.85 11.45 -5.58
N ASN A 26 0.44 10.80 -4.49
CA ASN A 26 0.93 11.09 -3.14
C ASN A 26 0.66 9.91 -2.20
N CYS A 27 1.33 9.87 -1.06
CA CYS A 27 0.98 9.03 0.08
C CYS A 27 0.04 9.82 1.02
N GLN A 28 -1.16 9.31 1.26
CA GLN A 28 -2.15 9.96 2.14
C GLN A 28 -1.95 9.58 3.60
N ARG A 29 -1.64 8.30 3.85
CA ARG A 29 -1.55 7.77 5.22
C ARG A 29 -0.57 6.61 5.28
N ILE A 30 0.17 6.57 6.38
CA ILE A 30 0.97 5.41 6.78
C ILE A 30 0.55 5.08 8.21
N GLN A 31 0.02 3.88 8.41
CA GLN A 31 -0.40 3.40 9.72
C GLN A 31 0.32 2.10 10.04
N HIS A 32 0.90 2.02 11.23
CA HIS A 32 1.32 0.75 11.78
C HIS A 32 0.09 0.02 12.30
N ILE A 33 -0.24 -1.15 11.75
CA ILE A 33 -1.37 -1.99 12.13
C ILE A 33 -0.86 -3.05 13.10
N SER A 34 -1.56 -3.26 14.23
CA SER A 34 -1.20 -4.37 15.12
C SER A 34 -1.51 -5.71 14.45
N LYS A 35 -0.85 -6.77 14.90
CA LYS A 35 -1.14 -8.12 14.41
C LYS A 35 -2.64 -8.46 14.51
N GLU A 36 -3.30 -8.11 15.61
CA GLU A 36 -4.74 -8.40 15.78
C GLU A 36 -5.63 -7.62 14.81
N GLU A 37 -5.32 -6.34 14.57
CA GLU A 37 -6.07 -5.52 13.60
C GLU A 37 -5.87 -6.02 12.17
N TYR A 38 -4.65 -6.42 11.83
CA TYR A 38 -4.33 -6.99 10.53
C TYR A 38 -5.05 -8.32 10.31
N ASP A 39 -4.99 -9.24 11.29
CA ASP A 39 -5.66 -10.54 11.21
C ASP A 39 -7.18 -10.37 11.04
N ARG A 40 -7.77 -9.34 11.66
CA ARG A 40 -9.19 -9.00 11.52
C ARG A 40 -9.55 -8.48 10.13
N GLU A 41 -8.68 -7.69 9.51
CA GLU A 41 -8.96 -7.00 8.24
C GLU A 41 -8.54 -7.81 7.00
N VAL A 42 -7.51 -8.65 7.12
CA VAL A 42 -6.84 -9.33 6.00
C VAL A 42 -6.90 -10.85 6.11
N GLY A 43 -6.96 -11.40 7.33
CA GLY A 43 -7.04 -12.83 7.60
C GLY A 43 -5.68 -13.48 7.93
N PRO A 44 -5.66 -14.56 8.75
CA PRO A 44 -4.44 -15.27 9.16
C PRO A 44 -3.97 -16.34 8.13
N PRO A 45 -2.66 -16.72 8.10
CA PRO A 45 -1.55 -16.27 8.94
C PRO A 45 -0.39 -15.67 8.14
N HIS A 46 0.03 -14.44 8.48
CA HIS A 46 1.30 -13.93 7.98
C HIS A 46 2.17 -13.39 9.12
N THR A 47 3.40 -13.89 9.17
CA THR A 47 4.48 -13.39 10.02
C THR A 47 4.99 -12.06 9.46
N HIS A 48 4.24 -10.99 9.75
CA HIS A 48 4.70 -9.60 9.91
C HIS A 48 4.34 -8.54 8.84
N GLY A 49 3.12 -8.54 8.28
CA GLY A 49 2.56 -7.33 7.65
C GLY A 49 2.17 -6.31 8.72
N ASN A 50 2.90 -5.20 8.91
CA ASN A 50 2.64 -4.26 10.01
C ASN A 50 2.37 -2.83 9.56
N TYR A 51 2.50 -2.49 8.27
CA TYR A 51 2.16 -1.15 7.78
C TYR A 51 1.08 -1.21 6.72
N LEU A 52 0.04 -0.39 6.89
CA LEU A 52 -0.88 0.00 5.82
C LEU A 52 -0.44 1.37 5.30
N VAL A 53 -0.15 1.41 4.00
CA VAL A 53 0.20 2.61 3.27
C VAL A 53 -0.93 2.89 2.27
N GLU A 54 -1.65 4.00 2.47
CA GLU A 54 -2.72 4.42 1.57
C GLU A 54 -2.15 5.40 0.56
N LEU A 55 -1.98 4.95 -0.68
CA LEU A 55 -1.48 5.75 -1.79
C LEU A 55 -2.65 6.34 -2.58
N THR A 56 -2.54 7.59 -3.02
CA THR A 56 -3.42 8.15 -4.05
C THR A 56 -2.82 7.82 -5.41
N ILE A 57 -3.61 7.17 -6.26
CA ILE A 57 -3.24 6.80 -7.62
C ILE A 57 -4.18 7.42 -8.63
N ILE A 58 -3.75 7.55 -9.88
CA ILE A 58 -4.64 7.89 -11.00
C ILE A 58 -5.06 6.61 -11.69
N ARG A 59 -6.36 6.30 -11.68
CA ARG A 59 -6.95 5.29 -12.57
C ARG A 59 -7.67 5.95 -13.73
N ASP A 60 -7.71 5.26 -14.86
CA ASP A 60 -8.33 5.71 -16.10
C ASP A 60 -7.74 7.01 -16.68
N TYR A 61 -6.43 7.02 -16.96
CA TYR A 61 -5.88 7.98 -17.92
C TYR A 61 -6.33 7.60 -19.34
N SER A 62 -7.56 7.98 -19.68
CA SER A 62 -7.98 7.99 -21.08
C SER A 62 -7.70 9.38 -21.61
N PRO A 63 -6.93 9.55 -22.69
CA PRO A 63 -6.66 10.88 -23.27
C PRO A 63 -7.95 11.63 -23.68
N ASP A 64 -9.06 10.91 -23.84
CA ASP A 64 -10.39 11.47 -24.13
C ASP A 64 -11.21 11.88 -22.90
N LYS A 65 -10.80 11.50 -21.69
CA LYS A 65 -11.49 11.87 -20.44
C LYS A 65 -10.71 12.99 -19.76
N CYS A 66 -11.28 14.20 -19.74
CA CYS A 66 -10.66 15.40 -19.18
C CYS A 66 -10.29 15.33 -17.68
N ASN A 67 -10.76 14.33 -16.93
CA ASN A 67 -10.57 14.27 -15.49
C ASN A 67 -9.95 12.91 -15.11
N PRO A 68 -8.66 12.86 -14.73
CA PRO A 68 -8.08 11.68 -14.10
C PRO A 68 -8.86 11.37 -12.82
N VAL A 69 -9.24 10.11 -12.63
CA VAL A 69 -9.94 9.69 -11.41
C VAL A 69 -8.89 9.31 -10.39
N GLU A 70 -8.75 10.12 -9.34
CA GLU A 70 -7.95 9.76 -8.18
C GLU A 70 -8.64 8.64 -7.40
N GLN A 71 -7.92 7.57 -7.14
CA GLN A 71 -8.37 6.45 -6.32
C GLN A 71 -7.37 6.18 -5.20
N MET A 72 -7.89 5.66 -4.09
CA MET A 72 -7.05 5.22 -2.98
C MET A 72 -6.63 3.76 -3.21
N LEU A 73 -5.33 3.50 -3.14
CA LEU A 73 -4.72 2.19 -3.25
C LEU A 73 -4.09 1.81 -1.91
N PRO A 74 -4.77 0.99 -1.09
CA PRO A 74 -4.20 0.45 0.13
C PRO A 74 -3.13 -0.61 -0.17
N VAL A 75 -1.91 -0.39 0.32
CA VAL A 75 -0.77 -1.31 0.20
C VAL A 75 -0.31 -1.73 1.58
N LEU A 76 -0.25 -3.03 1.82
CA LEU A 76 0.27 -3.63 3.04
C LEU A 76 1.76 -3.90 2.87
N VAL A 77 2.57 -3.47 3.83
CA VAL A 77 4.02 -3.69 3.84
C VAL A 77 4.42 -4.48 5.08
N ASN A 78 5.21 -5.53 4.85
CA ASN A 78 5.78 -6.36 5.89
C ASN A 78 7.03 -5.72 6.48
N ASP A 79 7.03 -5.45 7.78
CA ASP A 79 8.11 -4.72 8.44
C ASP A 79 9.35 -5.59 8.73
N VAL A 80 9.23 -6.91 8.57
CA VAL A 80 10.32 -7.89 8.71
C VAL A 80 10.83 -8.36 7.35
N THR A 81 9.95 -8.81 6.46
CA THR A 81 10.31 -9.37 5.13
C THR A 81 10.47 -8.29 4.06
N ARG A 82 9.93 -7.08 4.27
CA ARG A 82 9.90 -5.98 3.30
C ARG A 82 9.06 -6.25 2.05
N GLU A 83 8.21 -7.28 2.09
CA GLU A 83 7.26 -7.58 1.01
C GLU A 83 6.06 -6.64 1.05
N ALA A 84 5.45 -6.39 -0.11
CA ALA A 84 4.28 -5.54 -0.24
C ALA A 84 3.16 -6.22 -1.03
N THR A 85 1.91 -5.94 -0.64
CA THR A 85 0.70 -6.48 -1.27
C THR A 85 -0.37 -5.39 -1.36
N ILE A 86 -1.04 -5.26 -2.51
CA ILE A 86 -2.19 -4.38 -2.66
C ILE A 86 -3.41 -5.08 -2.05
N MET A 87 -4.14 -4.40 -1.18
CA MET A 87 -5.46 -4.86 -0.75
C MET A 87 -6.46 -4.55 -1.86
N THR A 88 -6.81 -5.56 -2.65
CA THR A 88 -8.00 -5.47 -3.49
C THR A 88 -9.22 -5.68 -2.60
N GLN A 89 -10.12 -4.69 -2.54
CA GLN A 89 -11.44 -4.87 -1.94
C GLN A 89 -12.12 -6.09 -2.59
N LEU A 90 -12.58 -7.04 -1.77
CA LEU A 90 -13.41 -8.17 -2.18
C LEU A 90 -14.78 -7.69 -2.69
#